data_AF-A0A174BP20-F1
#
_entry.id   AF-A0A174BP20-F1
#
_cell.length_a   1.000
_cell.length_b   1.000
_cell.length_c   1.000
_cell.angle_alpha   90.00
_cell.angle_beta   90.00
_cell.angle_gamma   90.00
#
_symmetry.space_group_name_H-M   'P 1'
#
loop_
_entity.id
_entity.type
_entity.pdbx_description
1 polymer ?
#
loop_
_entity_poly.entity_id
_entity_poly.type
_entity_poly.pdbx_seq_one_letter_code
_entity_poly.pdbx_strand_id
1 'polypeptide(L)' 'MTYNEKQKEYTMKYLEKLKEIRFRVKPEEFERYEEAAKKAGYPSMRQFYMDAISEKAENILN' A
#
# COMPACT_ATOMS: atom_id res chain seq x y z
N MET A 1 20.86 19.50 -1.88
CA MET A 1 20.37 19.31 -0.51
C MET A 1 21.12 18.15 0.13
N THR A 2 22.06 18.44 1.01
CA THR A 2 22.86 17.44 1.72
C THR A 2 21.96 16.76 2.74
N TYR A 3 21.41 15.60 2.38
CA TYR A 3 20.62 14.81 3.31
C TYR A 3 21.52 14.41 4.48
N ASN A 4 21.21 15.00 5.64
CA ASN A 4 21.80 14.78 6.94
C ASN A 4 21.78 13.27 7.23
N GLU A 5 22.95 12.62 7.23
CA GLU A 5 23.12 11.16 7.24
C GLU A 5 22.29 10.46 8.33
N LYS A 6 22.10 11.14 9.46
CA LYS A 6 21.22 10.71 10.55
C LYS A 6 19.77 10.49 10.11
N GLN A 7 19.18 11.38 9.32
CA GLN A 7 17.80 11.25 8.84
C GLN A 7 17.63 10.04 7.91
N LYS A 8 18.65 9.74 7.08
CA LYS A 8 18.67 8.54 6.25
C LYS A 8 18.70 7.28 7.12
N GLU A 9 19.55 7.24 8.14
CA GLU A 9 19.67 6.09 9.04
C GLU A 9 18.37 5.81 9.81
N TYR A 10 17.70 6.85 10.33
CA TYR A 10 16.40 6.70 10.99
C TYR A 10 15.33 6.19 10.03
N THR A 11 15.31 6.69 8.79
CA THR A 11 14.37 6.23 7.76
C THR A 11 14.61 4.76 7.42
N MET A 12 15.87 4.33 7.27
CA MET A 12 16.22 2.94 6.99
C MET A 12 15.83 2.01 8.15
N LYS A 13 16.15 2.36 9.40
CA LYS A 13 15.74 1.57 10.59
C LYS A 13 14.22 1.42 10.72
N TYR A 14 13.46 2.42 10.28
CA TYR A 14 12.00 2.33 10.26
C TYR A 14 11.51 1.39 9.15
N LEU A 15 12.06 1.52 7.95
CA LEU A 15 11.71 0.67 6.81
C LEU A 15 12.09 -0.80 7.02
N GLU A 16 13.18 -1.10 7.74
CA GLU A 16 13.60 -2.47 8.09
C GLU A 16 12.53 -3.24 8.89
N LYS A 17 11.70 -2.54 9.67
CA LYS A 17 10.61 -3.14 10.44
C LYS A 17 9.39 -3.47 9.58
N LEU A 18 9.33 -2.97 8.36
CA LEU A 18 8.21 -3.13 7.45
C LEU A 18 8.55 -4.17 6.38
N LYS A 19 7.55 -4.97 6.00
CA LYS A 19 7.64 -5.83 4.83
C LYS A 19 6.94 -5.13 3.67
N GLU A 20 7.64 -5.06 2.54
CA GLU A 20 7.10 -4.48 1.32
C GLU A 20 6.31 -5.54 0.55
N ILE A 21 5.11 -5.18 0.11
CA ILE A 21 4.30 -6.00 -0.78
C ILE A 21 4.31 -5.33 -2.16
N ARG A 22 5.00 -5.96 -3.13
CA ARG A 22 5.10 -5.46 -4.50
C ARG A 22 4.20 -6.27 -5.42
N PHE A 23 3.24 -5.61 -6.06
CA PHE A 23 2.43 -6.20 -7.11
C PHE A 23 2.63 -5.46 -8.43
N ARG A 24 2.75 -6.23 -9.51
CA ARG A 24 2.62 -5.70 -10.87
C ARG A 24 1.25 -6.15 -11.38
N VAL A 25 0.49 -5.20 -11.88
CA VAL A 25 -0.84 -5.43 -12.47
C VAL A 25 -0.83 -4.92 -13.90
N LYS A 26 -1.75 -5.43 -14.72
CA LYS A 26 -1.94 -4.87 -16.05
C LYS A 26 -2.58 -3.48 -15.97
N PRO A 27 -2.42 -2.63 -17.00
CA PRO A 27 -3.04 -1.30 -17.02
C PRO A 27 -4.55 -1.34 -16.82
N GLU A 28 -5.25 -2.30 -17.44
CA GLU A 28 -6.71 -2.41 -17.38
C GLU A 28 -7.20 -2.80 -15.98
N GLU A 29 -6.41 -3.60 -15.26
CA GLU A 29 -6.69 -3.95 -13.86
C GLU A 29 -6.50 -2.74 -12.96
N PHE A 30 -5.42 -1.98 -13.17
CA PHE A 30 -5.15 -0.76 -12.42
C PHE A 30 -6.28 0.27 -12.57
N GLU A 31 -6.73 0.54 -13.79
CA GLU A 31 -7.84 1.46 -14.06
C GLU A 31 -9.12 1.02 -13.36
N ARG A 32 -9.45 -0.28 -13.44
CA ARG A 32 -10.62 -0.85 -12.76
C ARG A 32 -10.54 -0.67 -11.24
N TYR A 33 -9.38 -0.89 -10.64
CA TYR A 33 -9.20 -0.67 -9.19
C TYR A 33 -9.30 0.81 -8.83
N GLU A 34 -8.74 1.69 -9.65
CA GLU A 34 -8.78 3.13 -9.41
C GLU A 34 -10.21 3.68 -9.46
N GLU A 35 -11.02 3.26 -10.44
CA GLU A 35 -12.42 3.63 -10.50
C GLU A 35 -13.21 3.12 -9.28
N ALA A 36 -12.97 1.88 -8.86
CA ALA A 36 -13.63 1.30 -7.70
C ALA A 36 -13.28 2.08 -6.42
N ALA A 37 -11.99 2.40 -6.22
CA ALA A 37 -11.53 3.17 -5.07
C ALA A 37 -12.13 4.59 -5.05
N LYS A 38 -12.20 5.27 -6.20
CA LYS A 38 -12.83 6.59 -6.36
C LYS A 38 -14.32 6.53 -6.01
N LYS A 39 -15.06 5.55 -6.54
CA LYS A 39 -16.50 5.37 -6.27
C LYS A 39 -16.77 5.07 -4.80
N ALA A 40 -15.89 4.33 -4.14
CA ALA A 40 -15.99 4.02 -2.72
C ALA A 40 -15.46 5.14 -1.80
N GLY A 41 -14.95 6.25 -2.36
CA GLY A 41 -14.54 7.43 -1.60
C GLY A 41 -13.19 7.29 -0.89
N TYR A 42 -12.32 6.38 -1.36
CA TYR A 42 -11.01 6.19 -0.74
C TYR A 42 -10.06 7.37 -1.03
N PRO A 43 -9.32 7.85 -0.01
CA PRO A 43 -8.34 8.92 -0.18
C PRO A 43 -7.04 8.44 -0.84
N SER A 44 -6.78 7.12 -0.84
CA SER A 44 -5.61 6.53 -1.47
C SER A 44 -5.84 5.09 -1.94
N MET A 45 -5.20 4.71 -3.04
CA MET A 45 -5.21 3.33 -3.53
C MET A 45 -4.62 2.34 -2.53
N ARG A 46 -3.60 2.76 -1.76
CA ARG A 46 -3.00 1.91 -0.73
C ARG A 46 -4.04 1.48 0.30
N GLN A 47 -4.87 2.41 0.78
CA GLN A 47 -5.89 2.08 1.77
C GLN A 47 -6.93 1.12 1.19
N PHE A 48 -7.39 1.39 -0.03
CA PHE A 48 -8.29 0.48 -0.75
C PHE A 48 -7.73 -0.95 -0.85
N TYR A 49 -6.45 -1.10 -1.22
CA TYR A 49 -5.83 -2.42 -1.30
C TYR A 49 -5.66 -3.10 0.06
N MET A 50 -5.26 -2.35 1.08
CA MET A 50 -5.09 -2.91 2.42
C MET A 50 -6.42 -3.40 2.98
N ASP A 51 -7.48 -2.61 2.83
CA ASP A 51 -8.80 -2.97 3.36
C ASP A 51 -9.37 -4.20 2.63
N ALA A 52 -9.20 -4.28 1.30
CA ALA A 52 -9.61 -5.46 0.52
C ALA A 52 -8.82 -6.73 0.91
N ILE A 53 -7.52 -6.61 1.17
CA ILE A 53 -6.68 -7.74 1.63
C ILE A 53 -7.09 -8.16 3.04
N SER A 54 -7.29 -7.21 3.95
CA SER A 54 -7.70 -7.47 5.33
C SER A 54 -9.08 -8.14 5.38
N GLU A 55 -10.07 -7.62 4.65
CA GLU A 55 -11.40 -8.22 4.55
C GLU A 55 -11.31 -9.67 4.07
N LYS A 56 -10.50 -9.93 3.04
CA LYS A 56 -10.32 -11.30 2.55
C LYS A 56 -9.62 -12.20 3.56
N ALA A 57 -8.61 -11.70 4.26
CA ALA A 57 -7.87 -12.45 5.27
C ALA A 57 -8.75 -12.79 6.49
N GLU A 58 -9.51 -11.81 7.00
CA GLU A 58 -10.44 -12.00 8.12
C GLU A 58 -11.51 -13.03 7.79
N ASN A 59 -12.05 -13.01 6.57
CA ASN A 59 -13.03 -14.01 6.13
C ASN A 59 -12.46 -15.44 6.00
N ILE A 60 -11.14 -15.61 5.92
CA ILE A 60 -10.48 -16.92 5.81
C ILE A 60 -9.99 -17.43 7.18
N LEU A 61 -9.53 -16.51 8.04
CA LEU A 61 -8.94 -16.83 9.34
C LEU A 61 -9.97 -16.96 10.46
N ASN A 62 -11.20 -16.47 10.25
CA ASN A 62 -12.36 -16.71 11.10
C ASN A 62 -13.13 -17.98 10.66
#